data_AF-A0A291L6Z4-F1
#
_entry.id   AF-A0A291L6Z4-F1
#
_cell.length_a   1.000
_cell.length_b   1.000
_cell.length_c   1.000
_cell.angle_alpha   90.00
_cell.angle_beta   90.00
_cell.angle_gamma   90.00
#
_symmetry.space_group_name_H-M   'P 1'
#
loop_
_entity.id
_entity.type
_entity.pdbx_description
1 polymer ?
#
loop_
_entity_poly.entity_id
_entity_poly.type
_entity_poly.pdbx_seq_one_letter_code
_entity_poly.pdbx_strand_id
1 'polypeptide(L)'
;SLHSSNDTVPIQFKKCCYGYCIDLLEKLAEDMNFDFDLYIVGDGKYGTWKNGHWTGLVGDLLGGSAHMAVTSFSINTARSQVIDFTSPFFSTSLGILVRTRDTAAP
;
A
#
# COMPACT_ATOMS: atom_id res chain seq x y z
N SER A 1 -25.16 4.37 -1.17
CA SER A 1 -25.80 5.28 -2.15
C SER A 1 -24.84 6.43 -2.41
N LEU A 2 -23.99 6.33 -3.44
CA LEU A 2 -22.95 7.32 -3.77
C LEU A 2 -23.47 8.29 -4.83
N HIS A 3 -24.51 9.04 -4.48
CA HIS A 3 -24.91 10.20 -5.26
C HIS A 3 -24.93 11.43 -4.35
N SER A 4 -23.75 12.01 -4.17
CA SER A 4 -23.62 13.38 -3.69
C SER A 4 -23.56 14.28 -4.93
N SER A 5 -24.58 15.12 -5.06
CA SER A 5 -24.80 16.05 -6.16
C SER A 5 -23.86 17.26 -6.05
N ASN A 6 -22.53 17.07 -6.16
CA ASN A 6 -21.54 18.12 -6.45
C ASN A 6 -20.12 17.55 -6.56
N ASP A 7 -19.98 16.44 -7.28
CA ASP A 7 -18.76 15.65 -7.26
C ASP A 7 -17.75 16.18 -8.29
N THR A 8 -17.02 17.25 -7.93
CA THR A 8 -16.03 17.95 -8.78
C THR A 8 -14.79 17.11 -9.08
N VAL A 9 -14.60 15.97 -8.39
CA VAL A 9 -13.48 15.06 -8.62
C VAL A 9 -13.64 14.35 -9.98
N PRO A 10 -12.67 14.49 -10.91
CA PRO A 10 -12.70 13.78 -12.18
C PRO A 10 -12.88 12.26 -12.01
N ILE A 11 -13.81 11.67 -12.78
CA ILE A 11 -14.18 10.25 -12.69
C ILE A 11 -12.95 9.33 -12.82
N GLN A 12 -11.95 9.72 -13.61
CA GLN A 12 -10.71 8.98 -13.78
C GLN A 12 -9.91 8.73 -12.49
N PHE A 13 -10.08 9.59 -11.48
CA PHE A 13 -9.44 9.47 -10.16
C PHE A 13 -10.27 8.68 -9.15
N LYS A 14 -11.56 8.43 -9.44
CA LYS A 14 -12.41 7.61 -8.57
C LYS A 14 -12.13 6.13 -8.84
N LYS A 15 -11.78 5.40 -7.78
CA LYS A 15 -11.51 3.97 -7.81
C LYS A 15 -12.15 3.29 -6.61
N CYS A 16 -12.57 2.05 -6.79
CA CYS A 16 -12.94 1.17 -5.68
C CYS A 16 -11.74 0.27 -5.38
N CYS A 17 -11.23 0.33 -4.15
CA CYS A 17 -10.16 -0.54 -3.67
C CYS A 17 -10.76 -1.68 -2.84
N TYR A 18 -10.23 -2.88 -2.99
CA TYR A 18 -10.68 -4.07 -2.26
C TYR A 18 -9.53 -5.07 -2.12
N GLY A 19 -9.68 -6.03 -1.20
CA GLY A 19 -8.73 -7.11 -0.94
C GLY A 19 -8.19 -7.08 0.48
N TYR A 20 -7.33 -8.05 0.82
CA TYR A 20 -6.90 -8.33 2.19
C TYR A 20 -6.51 -7.10 3.03
N CYS A 21 -5.72 -6.17 2.47
CA CYS A 21 -5.28 -4.98 3.20
C CYS A 21 -6.39 -3.95 3.42
N ILE A 22 -7.40 -3.93 2.56
CA ILE A 22 -8.57 -3.05 2.70
C ILE A 22 -9.49 -3.60 3.79
N ASP A 23 -9.75 -4.92 3.79
CA ASP A 23 -10.53 -5.56 4.84
C ASP A 23 -9.87 -5.38 6.22
N LEU A 24 -8.53 -5.47 6.27
CA LEU A 24 -7.76 -5.18 7.48
C LEU A 24 -7.90 -3.72 7.92
N LEU A 25 -7.82 -2.77 6.98
CA LEU A 25 -7.96 -1.34 7.26
C LEU A 25 -9.36 -1.02 7.81
N GLU A 26 -10.41 -1.55 7.18
CA GLU A 26 -11.79 -1.38 7.63
C GLU A 26 -11.97 -1.92 9.05
N LYS A 27 -11.37 -3.08 9.36
CA LYS A 27 -11.46 -3.64 10.71
C LYS A 27 -10.70 -2.81 11.75
N LEU A 28 -9.53 -2.28 11.40
CA LEU A 28 -8.78 -1.37 12.27
C LEU A 28 -9.55 -0.07 12.51
N ALA A 29 -10.18 0.48 11.48
CA ALA A 29 -11.02 1.68 11.56
C ALA A 29 -12.20 1.49 12.51
N GLU A 30 -12.88 0.34 12.43
CA GLU A 30 -13.96 -0.03 13.34
C GLU A 30 -13.44 -0.16 14.80
N ASP A 31 -12.39 -0.95 15.01
CA ASP A 31 -11.91 -1.28 16.37
C ASP A 31 -11.25 -0.08 17.08
N MET A 32 -10.64 0.83 16.31
CA MET A 32 -9.95 2.02 16.84
C MET A 32 -10.77 3.30 16.68
N ASN A 33 -11.97 3.22 16.10
CA ASN A 33 -12.92 4.30 15.93
C ASN A 33 -12.35 5.53 15.19
N PHE A 34 -11.81 5.30 13.98
CA PHE A 34 -11.36 6.34 13.06
C PHE A 34 -11.98 6.18 11.66
N ASP A 35 -12.15 7.30 10.95
CA ASP A 35 -12.48 7.32 9.52
C ASP A 35 -11.22 7.60 8.70
N PHE A 36 -11.24 7.26 7.40
CA PHE A 36 -10.08 7.46 6.53
C PHE A 36 -10.47 7.87 5.10
N ASP A 37 -9.61 8.69 4.50
CA ASP A 37 -9.55 8.89 3.06
C ASP A 37 -8.48 7.97 2.47
N LEU A 38 -8.80 7.29 1.37
CA LEU A 38 -7.91 6.35 0.70
C LEU A 38 -7.48 6.88 -0.67
N TYR A 39 -6.18 6.87 -0.94
CA TYR A 39 -5.63 7.17 -2.26
C TYR A 39 -4.51 6.20 -2.63
N ILE A 40 -4.21 6.12 -3.93
CA ILE A 40 -3.11 5.31 -4.46
C ILE A 40 -1.89 6.21 -4.65
N VAL A 41 -0.74 5.81 -4.10
CA VAL A 41 0.52 6.55 -4.22
C VAL A 41 0.84 6.89 -5.68
N GLY A 42 1.16 8.15 -5.94
CA GLY A 42 1.21 8.69 -7.31
C GLY A 42 2.27 8.06 -8.20
N ASP A 43 3.41 7.63 -7.64
CA ASP A 43 4.51 7.01 -8.38
C ASP A 43 4.41 5.46 -8.46
N GLY A 44 3.44 4.87 -7.77
CA GLY A 44 3.24 3.42 -7.67
C GLY A 44 4.39 2.67 -6.99
N LYS A 45 5.20 3.32 -6.15
CA LYS A 45 6.36 2.70 -5.47
C LYS A 45 6.12 2.53 -3.98
N TYR A 46 6.70 1.46 -3.42
CA TYR A 46 6.76 1.26 -1.97
C TYR A 46 7.70 2.26 -1.27
N GLY A 47 8.74 2.72 -1.98
CA GLY A 47 9.72 3.66 -1.47
C GLY A 47 11.13 3.10 -1.41
N THR A 48 12.05 3.92 -1.91
CA THR A 48 13.48 3.69 -2.02
C THR A 48 14.20 5.03 -1.85
N TRP A 49 15.42 5.02 -1.31
CA TRP A 49 16.25 6.21 -1.24
C TRP A 49 16.86 6.50 -2.62
N LYS A 50 16.45 7.60 -3.26
CA LYS A 50 16.94 8.03 -4.56
C LYS A 50 17.11 9.53 -4.58
N ASN A 51 18.20 10.02 -5.16
CA ASN A 51 18.44 11.45 -5.37
C ASN A 51 18.23 12.30 -4.10
N GLY A 52 18.71 11.80 -2.95
CA GLY A 52 18.64 12.51 -1.67
C GLY A 52 17.27 12.55 -1.01
N HIS A 53 16.29 11.76 -1.47
CA HIS A 53 14.96 11.67 -0.84
C HIS A 53 14.40 10.26 -0.88
N TRP A 54 13.41 10.01 -0.03
CA TRP A 54 12.58 8.80 -0.09
C TRP A 54 11.43 8.98 -1.07
N THR A 55 11.20 7.99 -1.92
CA THR A 55 10.07 7.97 -2.86
C THR A 55 8.89 7.18 -2.31
N GLY A 56 7.79 7.11 -3.07
CA GLY A 56 6.67 6.22 -2.80
C GLY A 56 6.05 6.39 -1.42
N LEU A 57 5.55 5.29 -0.85
CA LEU A 57 4.88 5.30 0.46
C LEU A 57 5.77 5.90 1.56
N VAL A 58 7.07 5.58 1.59
CA VAL A 58 8.00 6.16 2.58
C VAL A 58 8.09 7.68 2.42
N GLY A 59 8.17 8.16 1.18
CA GLY A 59 8.21 9.60 0.88
C GLY A 59 6.94 10.32 1.34
N ASP A 60 5.76 9.76 1.05
CA ASP A 60 4.48 10.35 1.44
C ASP A 60 4.31 10.40 2.97
N LEU A 61 4.77 9.37 3.69
CA LEU A 61 4.76 9.36 5.17
C LEU A 61 5.70 10.43 5.75
N LEU A 62 6.94 10.50 5.26
CA LEU A 62 7.92 11.48 5.74
C LEU A 62 7.55 12.92 5.37
N GLY A 63 6.90 13.11 4.23
CA GLY A 63 6.42 14.42 3.76
C GLY A 63 5.13 14.87 4.43
N GLY A 64 4.47 14.02 5.22
CA GLY A 64 3.17 14.31 5.84
C GLY A 64 1.99 14.30 4.85
N SER A 65 2.19 13.83 3.62
CA SER A 65 1.12 13.63 2.64
C SER A 65 0.18 12.48 3.02
N ALA A 66 0.69 11.50 3.76
CA ALA A 66 -0.08 10.40 4.34
C ALA A 66 0.21 10.23 5.83
N HIS A 67 -0.82 9.88 6.60
CA HIS A 67 -0.67 9.52 8.01
C HIS A 67 -0.34 8.03 8.22
N MET A 68 -0.75 7.16 7.28
CA MET A 68 -0.56 5.71 7.36
C MET A 68 -0.44 5.12 5.96
N ALA A 69 0.37 4.07 5.80
CA ALA A 69 0.48 3.30 4.57
C ALA A 69 0.01 1.85 4.81
N VAL A 70 -1.06 1.44 4.12
CA VAL A 70 -1.67 0.10 4.27
C VAL A 70 -1.68 -0.63 2.94
N THR A 71 -0.78 -1.60 2.80
CA THR A 71 -0.63 -2.48 1.64
C THR A 71 0.32 -3.63 2.01
N SER A 72 0.74 -4.45 1.05
CA SER A 72 1.81 -5.46 1.20
C SER A 72 3.20 -4.82 1.37
N PHE A 73 3.37 -4.02 2.43
CA PHE A 73 4.53 -3.17 2.61
C PHE A 73 5.61 -3.86 3.46
N SER A 74 6.71 -4.27 2.82
CA SER A 74 7.78 -5.00 3.51
C SER A 74 8.54 -4.15 4.51
N ILE A 75 8.63 -4.66 5.75
CA ILE A 75 9.54 -4.19 6.79
C ILE A 75 10.98 -4.53 6.38
N ASN A 76 11.87 -3.55 6.42
CA ASN A 76 13.31 -3.77 6.24
C ASN A 76 14.11 -2.71 7.01
N THR A 77 15.40 -2.99 7.24
CA THR A 77 16.27 -2.13 8.04
C THR A 77 16.33 -0.68 7.56
N ALA A 78 16.40 -0.45 6.25
CA ALA A 78 16.54 0.90 5.71
C ALA A 78 15.28 1.76 5.94
N ARG A 79 14.09 1.15 5.80
CA ARG A 79 12.81 1.85 6.05
C ARG A 79 12.56 2.04 7.54
N SER A 80 12.85 1.04 8.36
CA SER A 80 12.68 1.10 9.82
C SER A 80 13.58 2.13 10.50
N GLN A 81 14.59 2.67 9.81
CA GLN A 81 15.40 3.79 10.33
C GLN A 81 14.71 5.16 10.20
N VAL A 82 13.65 5.27 9.39
CA VAL A 82 13.02 6.55 9.07
C VAL A 82 11.51 6.58 9.28
N ILE A 83 10.86 5.42 9.32
CA ILE A 83 9.42 5.29 9.60
C ILE A 83 9.17 4.13 10.57
N ASP A 84 8.08 4.25 11.31
CA ASP A 84 7.61 3.18 12.19
C ASP A 84 6.82 2.12 11.42
N PHE A 85 6.95 0.88 11.86
CA PHE A 85 6.11 -0.24 11.42
C PHE A 85 5.40 -0.84 12.62
N THR A 86 4.18 -1.32 12.40
CA THR A 86 3.47 -2.17 13.35
C THR A 86 4.12 -3.57 13.41
N SER A 87 3.66 -4.39 14.36
CA SER A 87 3.91 -5.83 14.29
C SER A 87 3.42 -6.39 12.94
N PRO A 88 4.20 -7.24 12.27
CA PRO A 88 3.85 -7.72 10.93
C PRO A 88 2.54 -8.54 10.98
N PHE A 89 1.57 -8.15 10.16
CA PHE A 89 0.33 -8.92 9.98
C PHE A 89 0.50 -10.08 8.98
N PHE A 90 1.58 -10.07 8.19
CA PHE A 90 1.92 -11.11 7.23
C PHE A 90 3.43 -11.30 7.15
N SER A 91 3.87 -12.54 6.94
CA SER A 91 5.27 -12.88 6.74
C SER A 91 5.42 -13.75 5.50
N THR A 92 6.42 -13.46 4.67
CA THR A 92 6.74 -14.23 3.47
C THR A 92 8.24 -14.28 3.24
N SER A 93 8.69 -15.32 2.53
CA SER A 93 10.06 -15.44 2.04
C SER A 93 10.17 -14.95 0.60
N LEU A 94 11.39 -14.64 0.17
CA LEU A 94 11.66 -14.39 -1.24
C LEU A 94 11.55 -15.72 -2.01
N GLY A 95 10.72 -15.72 -3.05
CA GLY A 95 10.53 -16.86 -3.95
C GLY A 95 11.02 -16.57 -5.35
N ILE A 96 11.42 -17.62 -6.07
CA ILE A 96 11.76 -17.54 -7.50
C ILE A 96 10.64 -18.23 -8.27
N LEU A 97 9.92 -17.46 -9.09
CA LEU A 97 8.92 -18.00 -10.00
C LEU A 97 9.62 -18.50 -11.28
N VAL A 98 9.46 -19.78 -11.61
CA VAL A 98 10.02 -20.41 -12.82
C VAL A 98 8.92 -21.08 -13.64
N ARG A 99 9.08 -21.08 -14.97
CA ARG A 99 8.20 -21.84 -15.87
C ARG A 99 8.55 -23.32 -15.77
N THR A 100 7.57 -24.17 -15.52
CA THR A 100 7.72 -25.63 -15.65
C THR A 100 7.99 -25.99 -17.11
N ARG A 101 8.95 -26.88 -17.35
CA ARG A 101 9.09 -27.51 -18.67
C ARG A 101 8.24 -28.77 -18.66
N ASP A 102 7.18 -28.80 -19.45
CA ASP A 102 6.50 -30.06 -19.75
C ASP A 102 7.45 -30.93 -20.57
N THR A 103 8.18 -31.83 -19.92
CA THR A 103 8.85 -32.93 -20.59
C THR A 103 7.83 -34.04 -20.86
N ALA A 104 6.75 -33.71 -21.57
CA ALA A 104 6.06 -34.67 -22.41
C ALA A 104 6.81 -34.70 -23.75
N ALA A 105 8.03 -35.22 -23.73
CA ALA A 105 8.70 -35.69 -24.93
C ALA A 105 8.38 -37.21 -25.06
N PRO A 106 8.13 -37.70 -26.30
CA PRO A 106 7.68 -39.06 -26.57
C PRO A 106 8.69 -40.15 -26.15
#